data_AF-A0AA97ET21-F1
#
_entry.id   AF-A0AA97ET21-F1
#
_cell.length_a   1.000
_cell.length_b   1.000
_cell.length_c   1.000
_cell.angle_alpha   90.00
_cell.angle_beta   90.00
_cell.angle_gamma   90.00
#
_symmetry.space_group_name_H-M   'P 1'
#
loop_
_entity.id
_entity.type
_entity.pdbx_description
1 polymer ?
#
loop_
_entity_poly.entity_id
_entity_poly.type
_entity_poly.pdbx_seq_one_letter_code
_entity_poly.pdbx_strand_id
1 'polypeptide(L)' 'MGELNIYGVYVPVLLIQAIIAYLILRLVMILMDRWATQTWIAFPGIFYLAFYIVILWLIHWVFLLYLP' A
#
# COMPACT_ATOMS: atom_id res chain seq x y z
N MET A 1 10.44 -5.40 16.09
CA MET A 1 9.52 -5.24 17.23
C MET A 1 8.22 -4.63 16.70
N GLY A 2 7.40 -5.44 16.02
CA GLY A 2 6.26 -4.98 15.20
C GLY A 2 4.96 -5.70 15.59
N GLU A 3 4.82 -5.98 16.87
CA GLU A 3 3.69 -6.68 17.46
C GLU A 3 2.81 -5.64 18.14
N LEU A 4 1.71 -5.25 17.49
CA LEU A 4 0.72 -4.40 18.12
C LEU A 4 -0.22 -5.33 18.91
N ASN A 5 -0.09 -5.33 20.23
CA ASN A 5 -0.99 -6.08 21.09
C ASN A 5 -2.29 -5.27 21.27
N ILE A 6 -3.29 -5.56 20.44
CA ILE A 6 -4.63 -5.00 20.58
C ILE A 6 -5.43 -5.99 21.43
N TYR A 7 -5.70 -5.64 22.69
CA TYR A 7 -6.57 -6.41 23.59
C TYR A 7 -6.21 -7.92 23.70
N GLY A 8 -4.91 -8.27 23.69
CA GLY A 8 -4.43 -9.65 23.78
C GLY A 8 -4.25 -10.35 22.42
N VAL A 9 -4.62 -9.71 21.31
CA VAL A 9 -4.41 -10.23 19.95
C VAL A 9 -3.17 -9.57 19.34
N TYR A 10 -2.19 -10.40 18.98
CA TYR A 10 -0.97 -9.99 18.31
C TYR A 10 -1.25 -9.71 16.83
N VAL A 11 -1.44 -8.44 16.48
CA VAL A 11 -1.60 -8.04 15.09
C VAL A 11 -0.25 -7.61 14.53
N PRO A 12 0.22 -8.24 13.44
CA PRO A 12 1.48 -7.83 12.82
C PRO A 12 1.30 -6.45 12.20
N VAL A 13 2.18 -5.52 12.54
CA VAL A 13 2.11 -4.14 12.02
C VAL A 13 2.19 -4.10 10.48
N LEU A 14 2.87 -5.10 9.89
CA LEU A 14 2.92 -5.32 8.44
C LEU A 14 1.53 -5.54 7.82
N LEU A 15 0.61 -6.20 8.53
CA LEU A 15 -0.76 -6.41 8.04
C LEU A 15 -1.51 -5.08 7.97
N ILE A 16 -1.36 -4.25 9.00
CA ILE A 16 -1.95 -2.90 9.05
C ILE A 16 -1.37 -2.04 7.91
N GLN A 17 -0.05 -2.08 7.72
CA GLN A 17 0.63 -1.38 6.63
C GLN A 17 0.14 -1.84 5.26
N ALA A 18 -0.06 -3.15 5.05
CA ALA A 18 -0.59 -3.70 3.81
C ALA A 18 -2.02 -3.24 3.51
N ILE A 19 -2.89 -3.22 4.53
CA ILE A 19 -4.27 -2.72 4.40
C ILE A 19 -4.26 -1.23 4.01
N ILE A 20 -3.44 -0.42 4.68
CA ILE A 20 -3.31 1.01 4.37
C ILE A 20 -2.76 1.19 2.94
N ALA A 21 -1.72 0.45 2.56
CA ALA A 21 -1.15 0.49 1.21
C ALA A 21 -2.19 0.17 0.14
N TYR A 22 -3.04 -0.83 0.40
CA TYR A 22 -4.10 -1.21 -0.52
C TYR A 22 -5.18 -0.12 -0.66
N LEU A 23 -5.56 0.53 0.45
CA LEU A 23 -6.49 1.66 0.40
C LEU A 23 -5.93 2.83 -0.41
N ILE A 24 -4.66 3.16 -0.24
CA ILE A 24 -3.98 4.20 -1.02
C ILE A 24 -3.91 3.80 -2.49
N LEU A 25 -3.52 2.56 -2.80
CA LEU A 25 -3.50 2.04 -4.16
C LEU A 25 -4.87 2.18 -4.82
N ARG A 26 -5.96 1.85 -4.11
CA ARG A 26 -7.32 1.98 -4.64
C ARG A 26 -7.67 3.43 -4.97
N LEU A 27 -7.23 4.37 -4.15
CA LEU A 27 -7.39 5.81 -4.38
C LEU A 27 -6.59 6.26 -5.60
N VAL A 28 -5.34 5.80 -5.73
CA VAL A 28 -4.49 6.02 -6.90
C VAL A 28 -5.11 5.42 -8.16
N MET A 29 -5.70 4.22 -8.09
CA MET A 29 -6.40 3.60 -9.21
C MET A 29 -7.57 4.46 -9.69
N ILE A 30 -8.38 5.02 -8.79
CA ILE A 30 -9.50 5.91 -9.15
C ILE A 30 -8.99 7.21 -9.80
N LEU A 31 -7.91 7.78 -9.26
CA LEU A 31 -7.26 8.98 -9.81
C LEU A 31 -6.65 8.70 -11.20
N MET A 32 -5.98 7.56 -11.34
CA MET A 32 -5.35 7.14 -12.59
C MET A 32 -6.40 6.76 -13.63
N ASP A 33 -7.49 6.09 -13.29
CA ASP A 33 -8.57 5.73 -14.22
C ASP A 33 -9.17 6.99 -14.88
N ARG A 34 -9.31 8.06 -14.08
CA ARG A 34 -9.75 9.37 -14.58
C ARG A 34 -8.76 10.02 -15.56
N TRP A 35 -7.47 9.69 -15.47
CA TRP A 35 -6.41 10.17 -16.36
C TRP A 35 -6.06 9.18 -17.47
N ALA A 36 -6.41 7.90 -17.30
CA ALA A 36 -6.09 6.76 -18.16
C ALA A 36 -7.23 6.47 -19.13
N THR A 37 -7.83 7.51 -19.71
CA THR A 37 -8.78 7.41 -20.83
C THR A 37 -8.13 6.88 -22.12
N GLN A 38 -6.85 6.49 -22.07
CA GLN A 38 -6.09 6.01 -23.20
C GLN A 38 -5.41 4.70 -22.83
N THR A 39 -5.42 3.78 -23.78
CA THR A 39 -4.83 2.44 -23.88
C THR A 39 -3.32 2.33 -23.56
N TRP A 40 -2.82 3.10 -22.59
CA TRP A 40 -1.39 3.23 -22.27
C TRP A 40 -0.84 2.06 -21.47
N ILE A 41 -1.68 1.38 -20.69
CA ILE A 41 -1.25 0.32 -19.79
C ILE A 41 -1.53 -1.03 -20.44
N ALA A 42 -0.52 -1.58 -21.12
CA ALA A 42 -0.61 -2.88 -21.79
C ALA A 42 -0.95 -4.03 -20.84
N PHE A 43 -0.51 -3.95 -19.56
CA PHE A 43 -0.79 -4.94 -18.51
C PHE A 43 -1.15 -4.25 -17.18
N PRO A 44 -2.43 -3.92 -16.96
CA PRO A 44 -2.86 -3.20 -15.75
C PRO A 44 -2.54 -3.95 -14.45
N GLY A 45 -2.65 -5.29 -14.46
CA GLY A 45 -2.35 -6.09 -13.27
C GLY A 45 -0.92 -5.93 -12.74
N ILE A 46 0.08 -6.00 -13.63
CA ILE A 46 1.50 -5.88 -13.25
C ILE A 46 1.81 -4.44 -12.83
N PHE A 47 1.24 -3.46 -13.54
CA PHE A 47 1.45 -2.05 -13.23
C PHE A 47 0.95 -1.70 -11.81
N TYR A 48 -0.27 -2.11 -11.45
CA TYR A 48 -0.82 -1.87 -10.13
C TYR A 48 -0.11 -2.68 -9.04
N LEU A 49 0.38 -3.88 -9.34
CA LEU A 49 1.22 -4.65 -8.41
C LEU A 49 2.54 -3.94 -8.13
N ALA A 50 3.22 -3.42 -9.15
CA ALA A 50 4.45 -2.66 -8.97
C ALA A 50 4.20 -1.39 -8.15
N PHE A 51 3.12 -0.65 -8.46
CA PHE A 51 2.71 0.52 -7.68
C PHE A 51 2.41 0.17 -6.22
N TYR A 52 1.74 -0.95 -5.98
CA TYR A 52 1.43 -1.43 -4.64
C TYR A 52 2.71 -1.70 -3.83
N ILE A 53 3.70 -2.37 -4.43
CA ILE A 53 4.99 -2.64 -3.76
C ILE A 53 5.70 -1.34 -3.41
N VAL A 54 5.71 -0.35 -4.31
CA VAL A 54 6.32 0.97 -4.06
C VAL A 54 5.61 1.70 -2.91
N ILE A 55 4.27 1.71 -2.90
CA ILE A 55 3.48 2.32 -1.83
C ILE A 55 3.73 1.60 -0.50
N LEU A 56 3.73 0.27 -0.49
CA LEU A 56 4.00 -0.53 0.70
C LEU A 56 5.40 -0.24 1.25
N TRP A 57 6.40 -0.15 0.38
CA TRP A 57 7.78 0.18 0.76
C TRP A 57 7.88 1.58 1.35
N LEU A 58 7.21 2.58 0.76
CA LEU A 58 7.15 3.94 1.29
C LEU A 58 6.49 3.99 2.68
N ILE A 59 5.36 3.30 2.87
CA ILE A 59 4.68 3.24 4.17
C ILE A 59 5.57 2.57 5.21
N HIS A 60 6.25 1.50 4.83
CA HIS A 60 7.18 0.81 5.72
C HIS A 60 8.38 1.70 6.09
N TRP A 61 8.93 2.43 5.12
CA TRP A 61 10.00 3.40 5.36
C TRP A 61 9.56 4.52 6.31
N VAL A 62 8.38 5.11 6.08
CA VAL A 62 7.80 6.14 6.96
C VAL A 62 7.61 5.57 8.37
N PHE A 63 7.13 4.33 8.49
CA PHE A 63 6.99 3.68 9.80
C PHE A 63 8.32 3.52 10.52
N LEU A 64 9.39 3.10 9.83
CA LEU A 64 10.74 3.02 10.41
C LEU A 64 11.27 4.39 10.84
N LEU A 65 10.89 5.46 10.15
CA LEU A 65 11.37 6.83 10.45
C LEU A 65 10.64 7.44 11.66
N TYR A 66 9.34 7.19 11.82
CA TYR A 66 8.53 7.73 12.92
C TYR A 66 8.46 6.84 14.16
N LEU A 67 8.69 5.53 14.02
CA LEU A 67 8.61 4.55 15.12
C LEU A 67 9.89 3.68 15.19
N PRO A 68 11.04 4.26 15.60
CA PRO A 68 12.31 3.54 15.73
C PRO A 68 12.33 2.54 16.90
#